data_AF-A0A350Y6V4-F1
#
_entry.id   AF-A0A350Y6V4-F1
#
_cell.length_a   1.000
_cell.length_b   1.000
_cell.length_c   1.000
_cell.angle_alpha   90.00
_cell.angle_beta   90.00
_cell.angle_gamma   90.00
#
_symmetry.space_group_name_H-M   'P 1'
#
loop_
_entity.id
_entity.type
_entity.pdbx_description
1 polymer ?
#
loop_
_entity_poly.entity_id
_entity_poly.type
_entity_poly.pdbx_seq_one_letter_code
_entity_poly.pdbx_strand_id
1 'polypeptide(L)'
;HICGMWVAKPFAPAYILQKVWPSGIDHWTTKSLREEFSKNLALNMPIEAEIPKLRETVKRGLAEGQWDMKVGERLFIKTDGNSPLPDTIEFSERMVLYRRGILEPPKPKEVELSAQLMPSTEATKPVRVRWKAKGALTVCLYQDGTQIPQEFRPSDEYEGSISQTTVFKIVADYGNGEIEQRETRVTVTSGSTGSIYGTGGSGSSPGFRDQRGLFDVKPEQIELDGTPNSVFTALSDRCSDDKVQGIQSLELSVDQVMDYRRLGTALPLLGRFPLQIDQRVMIQTGDFARLEYQGSVRGFQSFFSTINTLLNAPNVQADLYLKIIVEFEVAVPPSGSEISMIRQALNRNPVERLSLSAKVSY
;
A
#
# COMPACT_ATOMS: atom_id res chain seq x y z
N HIS A 1 13.51 16.63 -63.56
CA HIS A 1 13.24 17.59 -62.47
C HIS A 1 12.25 16.95 -61.50
N ILE A 2 12.72 16.57 -60.31
CA ILE A 2 11.89 15.95 -59.26
C ILE A 2 11.10 17.07 -58.59
N CYS A 3 9.77 16.97 -58.64
CA CYS A 3 8.84 17.86 -57.97
C CYS A 3 9.01 17.68 -56.45
N GLY A 4 9.56 18.69 -55.78
CA GLY A 4 9.67 18.71 -54.32
C GLY A 4 8.28 18.79 -53.71
N MET A 5 7.78 17.68 -53.17
CA MET A 5 6.62 17.67 -52.29
C MET A 5 6.92 18.58 -51.09
N TRP A 6 6.27 19.74 -51.03
CA TRP A 6 6.25 20.58 -49.84
C TRP A 6 5.47 19.84 -48.75
N VAL A 7 6.19 19.14 -47.88
CA VAL A 7 5.59 18.46 -46.72
C VAL A 7 5.23 19.53 -45.69
N ALA A 8 3.94 19.79 -45.49
CA ALA A 8 3.45 20.74 -44.48
C ALA A 8 3.84 20.28 -43.06
N LYS A 9 4.34 21.19 -42.22
CA LYS A 9 4.89 20.91 -40.87
C LYS A 9 3.77 20.66 -39.83
N PRO A 10 4.01 19.86 -38.78
CA PRO A 10 3.07 19.68 -37.67
C PRO A 10 2.77 21.00 -36.94
N PHE A 11 1.51 21.23 -36.58
CA PHE A 11 1.07 22.43 -35.86
C PHE A 11 1.74 22.53 -34.49
N ALA A 12 2.06 23.76 -34.06
CA ALA A 12 2.54 24.01 -32.69
C ALA A 12 1.43 23.68 -31.67
N PRO A 13 1.72 22.96 -30.58
CA PRO A 13 0.69 22.63 -29.58
C PRO A 13 0.03 23.88 -28.97
N ALA A 14 0.82 24.92 -28.70
CA ALA A 14 0.31 26.20 -28.21
C ALA A 14 -0.67 26.87 -29.19
N TYR A 15 -0.50 26.69 -30.51
CA TYR A 15 -1.44 27.20 -31.51
C TYR A 15 -2.81 26.53 -31.37
N ILE A 16 -2.84 25.22 -31.12
CA ILE A 16 -4.08 24.47 -30.89
C ILE A 16 -4.81 25.03 -29.65
N LEU A 17 -4.10 25.24 -28.54
CA LEU A 17 -4.68 25.81 -27.32
C LEU A 17 -5.28 27.20 -27.52
N GLN A 18 -4.68 28.03 -28.38
CA GLN A 18 -5.08 29.41 -28.59
C GLN A 18 -6.16 29.60 -29.65
N LYS A 19 -6.17 28.78 -30.70
CA LYS A 19 -6.97 29.00 -31.91
C LYS A 19 -7.98 27.91 -32.20
N VAL A 20 -7.80 26.72 -31.64
CA VAL A 20 -8.64 25.54 -31.95
C VAL A 20 -9.40 25.06 -30.72
N TRP A 21 -8.80 25.15 -29.54
CA TRP A 21 -9.41 24.71 -28.30
C TRP A 21 -10.62 25.62 -27.93
N PRO A 22 -11.83 25.06 -27.77
CA PRO A 22 -13.01 25.86 -27.47
C PRO A 22 -12.88 26.67 -26.18
N SER A 23 -13.37 27.91 -26.19
CA SER A 23 -13.41 28.76 -25.00
C SER A 23 -14.37 28.19 -23.96
N GLY A 24 -13.95 28.14 -22.68
CA GLY A 24 -14.81 27.71 -21.57
C GLY A 24 -14.86 26.21 -21.32
N ILE A 25 -14.07 25.39 -22.03
CA ILE A 25 -13.88 23.97 -21.70
C ILE A 25 -12.46 23.68 -21.23
N ASP A 26 -12.37 22.94 -20.12
CA ASP A 26 -11.10 22.55 -19.49
C ASP A 26 -10.56 21.23 -20.01
N HIS A 27 -11.38 20.45 -20.69
CA HIS A 27 -11.02 19.15 -21.24
C HIS A 27 -11.70 18.90 -22.58
N TRP A 28 -11.08 18.04 -23.38
CA TRP A 28 -11.56 17.74 -24.71
C TRP A 28 -11.06 16.37 -25.21
N THR A 29 -11.91 15.59 -25.87
CA THR A 29 -11.48 14.28 -26.39
C THR A 29 -10.63 14.43 -27.65
N THR A 30 -9.70 13.51 -27.87
CA THR A 30 -8.90 13.47 -29.10
C THR A 30 -9.77 13.26 -30.35
N LYS A 31 -10.89 12.52 -30.25
CA LYS A 31 -11.89 12.41 -31.32
C LYS A 31 -12.46 13.78 -31.68
N SER A 32 -12.92 14.54 -30.68
CA SER A 32 -13.49 15.87 -30.92
C SER A 32 -12.46 16.87 -31.45
N LEU A 33 -11.20 16.78 -31.01
CA LEU A 33 -10.09 17.54 -31.59
C LEU A 33 -9.97 17.25 -33.10
N ARG A 34 -9.96 15.98 -33.50
CA ARG A 34 -9.89 15.59 -34.92
C ARG A 34 -11.11 16.11 -35.71
N GLU A 35 -12.30 16.01 -35.15
CA GLU A 35 -13.52 16.50 -35.79
C GLU A 35 -13.48 18.01 -36.02
N GLU A 36 -12.95 18.79 -35.08
CA GLU A 36 -12.83 20.25 -35.23
C GLU A 36 -11.84 20.64 -36.33
N PHE A 37 -10.71 19.94 -36.40
CA PHE A 37 -9.76 20.11 -37.50
C PHE A 37 -10.37 19.77 -38.87
N SER A 38 -11.30 18.82 -38.93
CA SER A 38 -11.99 18.47 -40.18
C SER A 38 -13.06 19.48 -40.60
N LYS A 39 -13.62 20.26 -39.65
CA LYS A 39 -14.69 21.24 -39.91
C LYS A 39 -14.14 22.62 -40.27
N ASN A 40 -12.98 22.99 -39.74
CA ASN A 40 -12.44 24.32 -39.91
C ASN A 40 -11.64 24.44 -41.22
N LEU A 41 -12.27 24.93 -42.29
CA LEU A 41 -11.66 25.14 -43.61
C LEU A 41 -10.41 26.04 -43.60
N ALA A 42 -10.22 26.88 -42.57
CA ALA A 42 -9.02 27.71 -42.41
C ALA A 42 -7.84 26.94 -41.79
N LEU A 43 -8.11 25.84 -41.10
CA LEU A 43 -7.13 24.85 -40.67
C LEU A 43 -7.03 23.85 -41.82
N ASN A 44 -6.08 24.05 -42.71
CA ASN A 44 -5.94 23.33 -43.98
C ASN A 44 -5.63 21.82 -43.81
N MET A 45 -6.46 21.05 -43.11
CA MET A 45 -6.30 19.63 -42.80
C MET A 45 -7.57 18.82 -43.09
N PRO A 46 -7.85 18.45 -44.35
CA PRO A 46 -8.97 17.57 -44.66
C PRO A 46 -8.56 16.14 -45.11
N ILE A 47 -7.29 15.70 -44.98
CA ILE A 47 -6.85 14.43 -45.59
C ILE A 47 -6.28 13.46 -44.54
N GLU A 48 -6.62 12.17 -44.66
CA GLU A 48 -6.05 11.05 -43.88
C GLU A 48 -4.52 11.08 -43.78
N ALA A 49 -3.84 11.64 -44.78
CA ALA A 49 -2.40 11.83 -44.85
C ALA A 49 -1.82 12.73 -43.73
N GLU A 50 -2.65 13.52 -43.05
CA GLU A 50 -2.19 14.47 -42.02
C GLU A 50 -2.52 14.03 -40.58
N ILE A 51 -3.26 12.93 -40.43
CA ILE A 51 -3.52 12.26 -39.15
C ILE A 51 -2.22 11.96 -38.38
N PRO A 52 -1.13 11.47 -39.00
CA PRO A 52 0.15 11.28 -38.30
C PRO A 52 0.72 12.57 -37.71
N LYS A 53 0.56 13.71 -38.40
CA LYS A 53 1.06 15.02 -37.95
C LYS A 53 0.27 15.50 -36.73
N LEU A 54 -1.05 15.32 -36.74
CA LEU A 54 -1.89 15.67 -35.59
C LEU A 54 -1.53 14.80 -34.37
N ARG A 55 -1.24 13.51 -34.56
CA ARG A 55 -0.73 12.64 -33.47
C ARG A 55 0.59 13.15 -32.91
N GLU A 56 1.52 13.55 -33.78
CA GLU A 56 2.79 14.13 -33.39
C GLU A 56 2.60 15.43 -32.60
N THR A 57 1.71 16.31 -33.04
CA THR A 57 1.37 17.53 -32.30
C THR A 57 0.80 17.22 -30.90
N VAL A 58 -0.09 16.22 -30.78
CA VAL A 58 -0.63 15.77 -29.48
C VAL A 58 0.49 15.26 -28.56
N LYS A 59 1.37 14.38 -29.07
CA LYS A 59 2.53 13.86 -28.32
C LYS A 59 3.47 14.98 -27.89
N ARG A 60 3.77 15.92 -28.79
CA ARG A 60 4.64 17.07 -28.50
C ARG A 60 4.03 17.98 -27.44
N GLY A 61 2.73 18.22 -27.47
CA GLY A 61 2.07 19.02 -26.44
C GLY A 61 2.13 18.39 -25.04
N LEU A 62 2.10 17.06 -24.95
CA LEU A 62 2.33 16.34 -23.69
C LEU A 62 3.79 16.48 -23.23
N ALA A 63 4.75 16.27 -24.13
CA ALA A 63 6.18 16.38 -23.83
C ALA A 63 6.60 17.81 -23.43
N GLU A 64 6.00 18.83 -24.05
CA GLU A 64 6.25 20.24 -23.75
C GLU A 64 5.50 20.70 -22.49
N GLY A 65 4.45 19.97 -22.06
CA GLY A 65 3.61 20.34 -20.92
C GLY A 65 2.65 21.47 -21.25
N GLN A 66 2.05 21.43 -22.43
CA GLN A 66 1.04 22.37 -22.89
C GLN A 66 -0.37 21.91 -22.46
N TRP A 67 -0.58 20.60 -22.41
CA TRP A 67 -1.78 19.93 -21.91
C TRP A 67 -1.42 18.63 -21.20
N ASP A 68 -2.34 18.16 -20.38
CA ASP A 68 -2.28 16.85 -19.73
C ASP A 68 -3.24 15.88 -20.45
N MET A 69 -3.09 14.58 -20.26
CA MET A 69 -4.00 13.60 -20.86
C MET A 69 -4.41 12.53 -19.86
N LYS A 70 -5.67 12.09 -19.95
CA LYS A 70 -6.19 10.91 -19.24
C LYS A 70 -6.63 9.85 -20.26
N VAL A 71 -6.21 8.61 -20.02
CA VAL A 71 -6.64 7.43 -20.79
C VAL A 71 -7.04 6.33 -19.81
N GLY A 72 -8.35 6.14 -19.62
CA GLY A 72 -8.86 5.31 -18.53
C GLY A 72 -8.37 5.83 -17.17
N GLU A 73 -7.64 5.01 -16.41
CA GLU A 73 -7.03 5.40 -15.13
C GLU A 73 -5.60 5.98 -15.27
N ARG A 74 -5.00 5.95 -16.46
CA ARG A 74 -3.64 6.46 -16.68
C ARG A 74 -3.68 7.97 -16.88
N LEU A 75 -2.80 8.68 -16.17
CA LEU A 75 -2.58 10.11 -16.30
C LEU A 75 -1.22 10.36 -16.96
N PHE A 76 -1.18 11.23 -17.95
CA PHE A 76 0.00 11.69 -18.64
C PHE A 76 0.15 13.19 -18.37
N ILE A 77 0.86 13.49 -17.28
CA ILE A 77 1.09 14.85 -16.78
C ILE A 77 2.58 15.09 -16.80
N LYS A 78 3.00 16.26 -17.29
CA LYS A 78 4.43 16.61 -17.28
C LYS A 78 4.86 17.01 -15.87
N THR A 79 5.74 16.20 -15.29
CA THR A 79 6.44 16.47 -14.01
C THR A 79 7.93 16.74 -14.26
N ASP A 80 8.64 17.31 -13.29
CA ASP A 80 10.07 17.69 -13.42
C ASP A 80 11.03 16.50 -13.65
N GLY A 81 10.54 15.26 -13.57
CA GLY A 81 11.24 14.02 -13.91
C GLY A 81 10.86 13.40 -15.26
N ASN A 82 10.99 12.08 -15.38
CA ASN A 82 10.59 11.33 -16.57
C ASN A 82 9.06 11.39 -16.73
N SER A 83 8.58 12.15 -17.71
CA SER A 83 7.14 12.30 -17.93
C SER A 83 6.62 11.13 -18.78
N PRO A 84 5.62 10.37 -18.29
CA PRO A 84 5.07 9.27 -19.07
C PRO A 84 4.43 9.83 -20.34
N LEU A 85 4.75 9.23 -21.48
CA LEU A 85 4.10 9.51 -22.76
C LEU A 85 3.32 8.27 -23.22
N PRO A 86 2.18 8.45 -23.88
CA PRO A 86 1.43 7.33 -24.45
C PRO A 86 2.20 6.72 -25.64
N ASP A 87 2.23 5.39 -25.71
CA ASP A 87 2.87 4.66 -26.80
C ASP A 87 2.23 5.03 -28.15
N THR A 88 0.90 5.10 -28.19
CA THR A 88 0.11 5.47 -29.38
C THR A 88 -0.95 6.52 -29.04
N ILE A 89 -1.16 7.49 -29.94
CA ILE A 89 -2.27 8.43 -29.88
C ILE A 89 -3.38 7.93 -30.81
N GLU A 90 -4.51 7.58 -30.23
CA GLU A 90 -5.73 7.19 -30.92
C GLU A 90 -6.75 8.31 -30.83
N PHE A 91 -7.34 8.71 -31.95
CA PHE A 91 -8.42 9.69 -31.97
C PHE A 91 -9.74 9.01 -31.57
N SER A 92 -9.96 8.90 -30.26
CA SER A 92 -11.09 8.21 -29.65
C SER A 92 -11.70 9.03 -28.52
N GLU A 93 -12.84 8.59 -28.02
CA GLU A 93 -13.47 9.20 -26.83
C GLU A 93 -12.75 8.83 -25.53
N ARG A 94 -11.90 7.79 -25.55
CA ARG A 94 -11.20 7.28 -24.36
C ARG A 94 -9.96 8.11 -23.99
N MET A 95 -9.39 8.82 -24.96
CA MET A 95 -8.24 9.70 -24.74
C MET A 95 -8.72 11.14 -24.63
N VAL A 96 -8.60 11.70 -23.43
CA VAL A 96 -9.10 13.04 -23.10
C VAL A 96 -7.92 13.94 -22.75
N LEU A 97 -7.79 15.03 -23.48
CA LEU A 97 -6.81 16.09 -23.23
C LEU A 97 -7.40 17.09 -22.23
N TYR A 98 -6.57 17.59 -21.32
CA TYR A 98 -6.92 18.57 -20.31
C TYR A 98 -6.01 19.78 -20.42
N ARG A 99 -6.53 20.97 -20.11
CA ARG A 99 -5.67 22.13 -19.86
C ARG A 99 -4.72 21.81 -18.71
N ARG A 100 -3.51 22.37 -18.76
CA ARG A 100 -2.49 22.11 -17.75
C ARG A 100 -2.98 22.47 -16.34
N GLY A 101 -2.72 21.58 -15.39
CA GLY A 101 -3.00 21.82 -13.97
C GLY A 101 -4.43 21.51 -13.53
N ILE A 102 -5.27 20.99 -14.45
CA ILE A 102 -6.60 20.46 -14.11
C ILE A 102 -6.48 19.04 -13.55
N LEU A 103 -5.54 18.24 -14.07
CA LEU A 103 -5.27 16.92 -13.54
C LEU A 103 -4.23 17.00 -12.43
N GLU A 104 -4.51 16.35 -11.30
CA GLU A 104 -3.55 16.20 -10.22
C GLU A 104 -2.59 15.04 -10.53
N PRO A 105 -1.27 15.22 -10.35
CA PRO A 105 -0.32 14.13 -10.50
C PRO A 105 -0.65 13.00 -9.50
N PRO A 106 -0.49 11.72 -9.89
CA PRO A 106 -0.69 10.62 -8.97
C PRO A 106 0.25 10.80 -7.77
N LYS A 107 -0.29 10.60 -6.56
CA LYS A 107 0.49 10.71 -5.32
C LYS A 107 1.74 9.82 -5.42
N PRO A 108 2.93 10.30 -5.02
CA PRO A 108 4.15 9.49 -5.03
C PRO A 108 3.89 8.16 -4.31
N LYS A 109 4.36 7.06 -4.91
CA LYS A 109 4.22 5.73 -4.34
C LYS A 109 5.26 5.59 -3.23
N GLU A 110 4.80 5.66 -1.98
CA GLU A 110 5.68 5.54 -0.82
C GLU A 110 5.85 4.06 -0.43
N VAL A 111 7.10 3.59 -0.39
CA VAL A 111 7.49 2.28 0.15
C VAL A 111 8.16 2.51 1.48
N GLU A 112 7.57 2.09 2.60
CA GLU A 112 8.22 2.09 3.90
C GLU A 112 9.00 0.79 4.10
N LEU A 113 10.19 0.87 4.69
CA LEU A 113 11.01 -0.28 5.04
C LEU A 113 11.71 -0.02 6.38
N SER A 114 11.56 -0.94 7.31
CA SER A 114 12.22 -0.93 8.61
C SER A 114 12.80 -2.31 8.90
N ALA A 115 13.92 -2.35 9.62
CA ALA A 115 14.52 -3.59 10.06
C ALA A 115 15.00 -3.42 11.50
N GLN A 116 14.63 -4.37 12.36
CA GLN A 116 14.91 -4.35 13.78
C GLN A 116 15.69 -5.60 14.17
N LEU A 117 16.82 -5.38 14.85
CA LEU A 117 17.59 -6.45 15.46
C LEU A 117 16.90 -6.90 16.75
N MET A 118 16.61 -8.18 16.85
CA MET A 118 15.98 -8.76 18.03
C MET A 118 17.05 -9.12 19.07
N PRO A 119 16.75 -9.00 20.38
CA PRO A 119 17.69 -9.40 21.43
C PRO A 119 18.06 -10.88 21.32
N SER A 120 19.34 -11.20 21.24
CA SER A 120 19.85 -12.57 21.32
C SER A 120 21.24 -12.58 21.93
N THR A 121 21.53 -13.65 22.68
CA THR A 121 22.84 -13.96 23.25
C THR A 121 23.71 -14.78 22.29
N GLU A 122 23.14 -15.23 21.17
CA GLU A 122 23.82 -16.05 20.16
C GLU A 122 24.64 -15.21 19.18
N ALA A 123 25.62 -15.84 18.53
CA ALA A 123 26.45 -15.19 17.51
C ALA A 123 25.62 -14.75 16.29
N THR A 124 24.56 -15.49 15.97
CA THR A 124 23.53 -15.11 15.02
C THR A 124 22.42 -14.39 15.75
N LYS A 125 22.16 -13.14 15.35
CA LYS A 125 21.10 -12.33 15.94
C LYS A 125 19.85 -12.39 15.06
N PRO A 126 18.67 -12.68 15.62
CA PRO A 126 17.43 -12.63 14.88
C PRO A 126 17.15 -11.19 14.43
N VAL A 127 16.59 -11.04 13.25
CA VAL A 127 16.20 -9.75 12.68
C VAL A 127 14.77 -9.84 12.16
N ARG A 128 13.97 -8.82 12.44
CA ARG A 128 12.62 -8.65 11.91
C ARG A 128 12.62 -7.48 10.93
N VAL A 129 12.27 -7.74 9.69
CA VAL A 129 12.19 -6.76 8.60
C VAL A 129 10.72 -6.54 8.26
N ARG A 130 10.26 -5.30 8.22
CA ARG A 130 8.87 -4.93 7.92
C ARG A 130 8.82 -3.88 6.84
N TRP A 131 7.85 -4.01 5.94
CA TRP A 131 7.63 -3.03 4.88
C TRP A 131 6.15 -2.77 4.61
N LYS A 132 5.91 -1.63 3.98
CA LYS A 132 4.59 -1.19 3.53
C LYS A 132 4.74 -0.54 2.16
N ALA A 133 4.36 -1.26 1.11
CA ALA A 133 4.38 -0.81 -0.28
C ALA A 133 2.94 -0.74 -0.80
N LYS A 134 2.20 0.28 -0.37
CA LYS A 134 0.76 0.37 -0.63
C LYS A 134 0.47 0.43 -2.13
N GLY A 135 -0.26 -0.56 -2.64
CA GLY A 135 -0.66 -0.65 -4.05
C GLY A 135 0.37 -1.33 -4.96
N ALA A 136 1.47 -1.85 -4.42
CA ALA A 136 2.37 -2.72 -5.18
C ALA A 136 1.64 -4.02 -5.57
N LEU A 137 1.97 -4.58 -6.73
CA LEU A 137 1.48 -5.87 -7.21
C LEU A 137 2.37 -6.99 -6.70
N THR A 138 3.69 -6.79 -6.72
CA THR A 138 4.64 -7.76 -6.19
C THR A 138 5.72 -7.04 -5.39
N VAL A 139 6.29 -7.75 -4.42
CA VAL A 139 7.42 -7.29 -3.62
C VAL A 139 8.49 -8.38 -3.60
N CYS A 140 9.74 -7.97 -3.79
CA CYS A 140 10.91 -8.82 -3.60
C CYS A 140 11.78 -8.24 -2.48
N LEU A 141 12.15 -9.09 -1.52
CA LEU A 141 13.11 -8.76 -0.47
C LEU A 141 14.48 -9.35 -0.84
N TYR A 142 15.51 -8.55 -0.70
CA TYR A 142 16.90 -8.93 -0.89
C TYR A 142 17.67 -8.74 0.42
N GLN A 143 18.53 -9.69 0.73
CA GLN A 143 19.49 -9.64 1.82
C GLN A 143 20.90 -9.65 1.23
N ASP A 144 21.68 -8.60 1.48
CA ASP A 144 23.02 -8.39 0.92
C ASP A 144 23.09 -8.61 -0.61
N GLY A 145 22.05 -8.16 -1.31
CA GLY A 145 21.92 -8.29 -2.78
C GLY A 145 21.43 -9.65 -3.27
N THR A 146 21.25 -10.64 -2.39
CA THR A 146 20.66 -11.93 -2.74
C THR A 146 19.15 -11.91 -2.50
N GLN A 147 18.35 -12.26 -3.50
CA GLN A 147 16.90 -12.34 -3.35
C GLN A 147 16.53 -13.47 -2.39
N ILE A 148 15.67 -13.16 -1.42
CA ILE A 148 15.07 -14.19 -0.56
C ILE A 148 14.00 -14.90 -1.41
N PRO A 149 14.09 -16.22 -1.63
CA PRO A 149 13.22 -16.96 -2.54
C PRO A 149 11.86 -17.25 -1.87
N GLN A 150 11.13 -16.18 -1.57
CA GLN A 150 9.81 -16.21 -0.96
C GLN A 150 8.92 -15.17 -1.64
N GLU A 151 7.65 -15.53 -1.83
CA GLU A 151 6.64 -14.58 -2.29
C GLU A 151 6.20 -13.71 -1.12
N PHE A 152 6.40 -12.40 -1.27
CA PHE A 152 6.11 -11.40 -0.25
C PHE A 152 4.91 -10.55 -0.64
N ARG A 153 4.07 -10.21 0.33
CA ARG A 153 2.94 -9.29 0.09
C ARG A 153 3.40 -7.84 0.04
N PRO A 154 2.59 -6.93 -0.54
CA PRO A 154 2.86 -5.50 -0.57
C PRO A 154 3.11 -4.89 0.81
N SER A 155 2.39 -5.33 1.85
CA SER A 155 2.71 -5.03 3.25
C SER A 155 2.86 -6.34 4.01
N ASP A 156 4.05 -6.59 4.52
CA ASP A 156 4.41 -7.90 5.08
C ASP A 156 5.63 -7.78 6.00
N GLU A 157 6.00 -8.90 6.63
CA GLU A 157 7.17 -9.01 7.47
C GLU A 157 8.00 -10.26 7.19
N TYR A 158 9.30 -10.18 7.44
CA TYR A 158 10.25 -11.28 7.32
C TYR A 158 11.07 -11.40 8.60
N GLU A 159 11.14 -12.62 9.14
CA GLU A 159 12.03 -12.97 10.23
C GLU A 159 13.19 -13.81 9.72
N GLY A 160 14.40 -13.37 10.01
CA GLY A 160 15.63 -14.05 9.61
C GLY A 160 16.69 -13.95 10.69
N SER A 161 17.91 -14.38 10.37
CA SER A 161 19.06 -14.26 11.26
C SER A 161 20.25 -13.66 10.52
N ILE A 162 21.00 -12.80 11.20
CA ILE A 162 22.20 -12.16 10.68
C ILE A 162 23.37 -12.35 11.65
N SER A 163 24.56 -12.62 11.11
CA SER A 163 25.80 -12.74 11.88
C SER A 163 26.68 -11.48 11.79
N GLN A 164 26.43 -10.63 10.80
CA GLN A 164 27.19 -9.42 10.52
C GLN A 164 26.25 -8.29 10.09
N THR A 165 26.83 -7.10 9.92
CA THR A 165 26.07 -5.96 9.39
C THR A 165 25.53 -6.30 8.01
N THR A 166 24.21 -6.26 7.86
CA THR A 166 23.47 -6.76 6.70
C THR A 166 22.61 -5.63 6.12
N VAL A 167 22.50 -5.56 4.80
CA VAL A 167 21.61 -4.62 4.09
C VAL A 167 20.39 -5.38 3.58
N PHE A 168 19.20 -4.87 3.93
CA PHE A 168 17.93 -5.34 3.39
C PHE A 168 17.41 -4.35 2.36
N LYS A 169 16.95 -4.87 1.22
CA LYS A 169 16.40 -4.08 0.12
C LYS A 169 15.05 -4.63 -0.28
N ILE A 170 14.04 -3.75 -0.36
CA ILE A 170 12.74 -4.05 -0.95
C ILE A 170 12.69 -3.47 -2.35
N VAL A 171 12.18 -4.26 -3.29
CA VAL A 171 11.79 -3.84 -4.63
C VAL A 171 10.29 -4.07 -4.77
N ALA A 172 9.53 -2.99 -4.89
CA ALA A 172 8.08 -3.01 -5.07
C ALA A 172 7.75 -2.71 -6.54
N ASP A 173 7.11 -3.66 -7.21
CA ASP A 173 6.64 -3.50 -8.59
C ASP A 173 5.14 -3.22 -8.58
N TYR A 174 4.75 -2.12 -9.21
CA TYR A 174 3.36 -1.66 -9.31
C TYR A 174 2.73 -1.92 -10.67
N GLY A 175 3.42 -2.65 -11.53
CA GLY A 175 3.05 -2.92 -12.92
C GLY A 175 3.46 -1.81 -13.88
N ASN A 176 3.43 -2.12 -15.17
CA ASN A 176 3.74 -1.19 -16.27
C ASN A 176 5.14 -0.55 -16.20
N GLY A 177 6.10 -1.24 -15.55
CA GLY A 177 7.48 -0.76 -15.40
C GLY A 177 7.69 0.23 -14.26
N GLU A 178 6.66 0.52 -13.46
CA GLU A 178 6.77 1.38 -12.28
C GLU A 178 7.29 0.56 -11.08
N ILE A 179 8.57 0.78 -10.75
CA ILE A 179 9.27 0.08 -9.68
C ILE A 179 9.80 1.11 -8.67
N GLU A 180 9.54 0.88 -7.39
CA GLU A 180 10.13 1.63 -6.29
C GLU A 180 11.04 0.73 -5.44
N GLN A 181 12.14 1.30 -4.95
CA GLN A 181 13.13 0.57 -4.17
C GLN A 181 13.50 1.31 -2.89
N ARG A 182 13.65 0.57 -1.79
CA ARG A 182 14.15 1.14 -0.53
C ARG A 182 15.08 0.16 0.15
N GLU A 183 16.10 0.70 0.82
CA GLU A 183 17.13 -0.07 1.51
C GLU A 183 17.23 0.35 2.96
N THR A 184 17.54 -0.59 3.84
CA THR A 184 17.83 -0.36 5.25
C THR A 184 18.99 -1.22 5.69
N ARG A 185 19.73 -0.76 6.70
CA ARG A 185 20.96 -1.41 7.17
C ARG A 185 20.81 -1.79 8.64
N VAL A 186 21.10 -3.04 8.97
CA VAL A 186 21.11 -3.54 10.34
C VAL A 186 22.54 -3.84 10.75
N THR A 187 23.05 -3.16 11.78
CA THR A 187 24.40 -3.33 12.29
C THR A 187 24.42 -4.27 13.49
N VAL A 188 25.24 -5.33 13.43
CA VAL A 188 25.48 -6.23 14.56
C VAL A 188 26.68 -5.71 15.35
N THR A 189 26.44 -5.06 16.48
CA THR A 189 27.51 -4.67 17.42
C THR A 189 27.87 -5.87 18.31
N SER A 190 29.11 -6.33 18.23
CA SER A 190 29.66 -7.34 19.13
C SER A 190 29.95 -6.72 20.49
N GLY A 191 29.13 -7.06 21.49
CA GLY A 191 29.46 -6.94 22.91
C GLY A 191 29.88 -5.57 23.46
N SER A 192 28.91 -4.73 23.79
CA SER A 192 28.90 -4.02 25.07
C SER A 192 27.49 -3.47 25.34
N THR A 193 26.98 -3.75 26.53
CA THR A 193 25.84 -3.10 27.17
C THR A 193 25.65 -1.62 26.80
N GLY A 194 24.43 -1.26 26.37
CA GLY A 194 23.83 0.06 26.62
C GLY A 194 23.82 1.10 25.48
N SER A 195 22.58 1.47 25.09
CA SER A 195 22.12 2.72 24.43
C SER A 195 22.54 2.93 22.96
N ILE A 196 21.64 2.96 21.97
CA ILE A 196 20.52 3.89 21.69
C ILE A 196 21.00 5.36 21.53
N TYR A 197 20.75 5.87 20.31
CA TYR A 197 20.79 7.27 19.81
C TYR A 197 22.06 8.10 20.07
N GLY A 198 22.49 8.79 19.01
CA GLY A 198 23.72 9.57 19.00
C GLY A 198 23.65 10.94 19.69
N THR A 199 24.76 11.64 19.50
CA THR A 199 25.16 12.98 19.92
C THR A 199 25.78 13.10 21.32
N GLY A 200 26.99 13.65 21.32
CA GLY A 200 27.94 13.59 22.42
C GLY A 200 27.76 14.66 23.47
N GLY A 201 28.46 14.45 24.59
CA GLY A 201 28.47 15.36 25.72
C GLY A 201 29.12 14.66 26.91
N SER A 202 30.32 15.11 27.23
CA SER A 202 31.27 14.56 28.18
C SER A 202 30.78 14.55 29.63
N GLY A 203 31.14 13.49 30.36
CA GLY A 203 31.72 13.63 31.71
C GLY A 203 30.85 13.24 32.91
N SER A 204 31.41 12.29 33.67
CA SER A 204 31.37 12.20 35.14
C SER A 204 30.23 11.39 35.79
N SER A 205 30.53 10.13 36.11
CA SER A 205 30.02 9.44 37.32
C SER A 205 30.80 9.96 38.56
N PRO A 206 30.38 9.75 39.83
CA PRO A 206 29.44 8.72 40.30
C PRO A 206 28.43 9.16 41.41
N GLY A 207 27.32 8.44 41.51
CA GLY A 207 26.39 8.57 42.64
C GLY A 207 25.43 7.39 42.74
N PHE A 208 25.69 6.51 43.70
CA PHE A 208 24.81 5.43 44.18
C PHE A 208 23.34 5.88 44.32
N ARG A 209 22.42 5.24 43.59
CA ARG A 209 21.11 4.74 44.08
C ARG A 209 20.31 4.05 42.97
N ASP A 210 19.59 3.01 43.38
CA ASP A 210 18.58 2.21 42.68
C ASP A 210 19.05 1.29 41.54
N GLN A 211 19.48 0.08 41.93
CA GLN A 211 19.26 -1.12 41.12
C GLN A 211 17.74 -1.37 41.01
N ARG A 212 17.07 -0.72 40.04
CA ARG A 212 15.88 -1.31 39.43
C ARG A 212 16.35 -2.41 38.49
N GLY A 213 15.86 -3.62 38.70
CA GLY A 213 16.30 -4.81 38.00
C GLY A 213 16.23 -4.65 36.49
N LEU A 214 17.31 -5.05 35.81
CA LEU A 214 17.46 -5.21 34.37
C LEU A 214 16.48 -6.23 33.75
N PHE A 215 15.46 -6.67 34.50
CA PHE A 215 14.54 -7.77 34.18
C PHE A 215 13.06 -7.35 34.11
N ASP A 216 12.71 -6.07 34.32
CA ASP A 216 11.34 -5.57 34.11
C ASP A 216 11.17 -4.97 32.70
N VAL A 217 11.62 -5.66 31.65
CA VAL A 217 11.23 -5.30 30.28
C VAL A 217 9.78 -5.74 30.11
N LYS A 218 8.84 -4.84 30.41
CA LYS A 218 7.43 -5.11 30.23
C LYS A 218 7.14 -5.29 28.73
N PRO A 219 6.46 -6.36 28.32
CA PRO A 219 6.23 -6.63 26.91
C PRO A 219 5.39 -5.51 26.29
N GLU A 220 5.87 -4.91 25.20
CA GLU A 220 5.12 -3.91 24.41
C GLU A 220 4.12 -4.58 23.45
N GLN A 221 4.14 -5.91 23.36
CA GLN A 221 3.26 -6.72 22.52
C GLN A 221 2.62 -7.82 23.37
N ILE A 222 1.30 -7.91 23.35
CA ILE A 222 0.51 -8.93 24.05
C ILE A 222 -0.15 -9.81 22.98
N GLU A 223 0.05 -11.12 23.05
CA GLU A 223 -0.54 -12.09 22.12
C GLU A 223 -1.42 -13.08 22.88
N LEU A 224 -2.64 -13.29 22.39
CA LEU A 224 -3.68 -14.08 23.04
C LEU A 224 -4.47 -14.86 22.00
N ASP A 225 -4.97 -16.03 22.40
CA ASP A 225 -5.77 -16.91 21.54
C ASP A 225 -6.95 -17.49 22.32
N GLY A 226 -8.09 -17.66 21.66
CA GLY A 226 -9.29 -18.29 22.23
C GLY A 226 -10.57 -17.62 21.77
N THR A 227 -11.66 -17.76 22.55
CA THR A 227 -12.92 -17.09 22.23
C THR A 227 -12.80 -15.57 22.40
N PRO A 228 -13.64 -14.75 21.73
CA PRO A 228 -13.63 -13.30 21.93
C PRO A 228 -13.73 -12.88 23.40
N ASN A 229 -14.56 -13.55 24.21
CA ASN A 229 -14.67 -13.18 25.62
C ASN A 229 -13.44 -13.56 26.44
N SER A 230 -12.88 -14.75 26.26
CA SER A 230 -11.69 -15.17 27.00
C SER A 230 -10.49 -14.29 26.66
N VAL A 231 -10.31 -13.98 25.37
CA VAL A 231 -9.20 -13.15 24.88
C VAL A 231 -9.29 -11.72 25.41
N PHE A 232 -10.45 -11.08 25.36
CA PHE A 232 -10.58 -9.71 25.88
C PHE A 232 -10.54 -9.64 27.41
N THR A 233 -10.97 -10.69 28.13
CA THR A 233 -10.76 -10.79 29.58
C THR A 233 -9.26 -10.92 29.90
N ALA A 234 -8.56 -11.84 29.23
CA ALA A 234 -7.11 -12.01 29.42
C ALA A 234 -6.31 -10.75 29.05
N LEU A 235 -6.73 -10.01 28.01
CA LEU A 235 -6.14 -8.72 27.67
C LEU A 235 -6.32 -7.69 28.80
N SER A 236 -7.51 -7.63 29.41
CA SER A 236 -7.81 -6.73 30.53
C SER A 236 -6.97 -7.07 31.76
N ASP A 237 -6.85 -8.36 32.07
CA ASP A 237 -6.05 -8.86 33.19
C ASP A 237 -4.58 -8.52 32.97
N ARG A 238 -4.05 -8.80 31.77
CA ARG A 238 -2.66 -8.49 31.42
C ARG A 238 -2.35 -6.99 31.47
N CYS A 239 -3.26 -6.16 30.95
CA CYS A 239 -3.12 -4.70 31.03
C CYS A 239 -3.10 -4.21 32.48
N SER A 240 -3.86 -4.85 33.37
CA SER A 240 -3.92 -4.49 34.79
C SER A 240 -2.65 -4.91 35.53
N ASP A 241 -2.19 -6.15 35.30
CA ASP A 241 -0.99 -6.70 35.92
C ASP A 241 0.26 -5.92 35.52
N ASP A 242 0.40 -5.64 34.22
CA ASP A 242 1.57 -4.93 33.68
C ASP A 242 1.44 -3.39 33.81
N LYS A 243 0.31 -2.88 34.32
CA LYS A 243 0.01 -1.43 34.44
C LYS A 243 0.17 -0.69 33.10
N VAL A 244 -0.42 -1.25 32.05
CA VAL A 244 -0.45 -0.64 30.71
C VAL A 244 -1.24 0.67 30.77
N GLN A 245 -0.66 1.75 30.24
CA GLN A 245 -1.33 3.05 30.16
C GLN A 245 -2.16 3.22 28.88
N GLY A 246 -1.76 2.57 27.78
CA GLY A 246 -2.46 2.70 26.52
C GLY A 246 -2.25 1.54 25.56
N ILE A 247 -3.23 1.32 24.70
CA ILE A 247 -3.21 0.38 23.58
C ILE A 247 -3.10 1.19 22.30
N GLN A 248 -2.01 0.98 21.55
CA GLN A 248 -1.69 1.69 20.31
C GLN A 248 -2.35 1.03 19.10
N SER A 249 -2.38 -0.30 19.07
CA SER A 249 -3.02 -1.05 18.00
C SER A 249 -3.59 -2.38 18.50
N LEU A 250 -4.59 -2.88 17.77
CA LEU A 250 -5.15 -4.21 17.92
C LEU A 250 -5.15 -4.92 16.56
N GLU A 251 -4.64 -6.13 16.54
CA GLU A 251 -4.72 -7.05 15.41
C GLU A 251 -5.59 -8.23 15.83
N LEU A 252 -6.63 -8.51 15.04
CA LEU A 252 -7.59 -9.58 15.28
C LEU A 252 -7.57 -10.52 14.08
N SER A 253 -7.22 -11.79 14.28
CA SER A 253 -7.10 -12.75 13.19
C SER A 253 -7.84 -14.06 13.41
N VAL A 254 -8.28 -14.65 12.29
CA VAL A 254 -8.97 -15.94 12.21
C VAL A 254 -8.49 -16.72 10.99
N ASP A 255 -8.48 -18.05 11.11
CA ASP A 255 -8.01 -18.98 10.08
C ASP A 255 -9.05 -20.04 9.68
N GLN A 256 -10.19 -20.14 10.39
CA GLN A 256 -11.26 -21.08 10.08
C GLN A 256 -12.33 -20.48 9.16
N VAL A 257 -12.90 -21.28 8.25
CA VAL A 257 -13.97 -20.86 7.32
C VAL A 257 -15.17 -20.28 8.04
N MET A 258 -15.62 -20.92 9.12
CA MET A 258 -16.77 -20.42 9.89
C MET A 258 -16.43 -19.12 10.60
N ASP A 259 -15.23 -18.99 11.16
CA ASP A 259 -14.80 -17.80 11.87
C ASP A 259 -14.55 -16.61 10.94
N TYR A 260 -13.97 -16.86 9.75
CA TYR A 260 -13.89 -15.88 8.66
C TYR A 260 -15.25 -15.28 8.33
N ARG A 261 -16.27 -16.12 8.20
CA ARG A 261 -17.64 -15.66 7.90
C ARG A 261 -18.20 -14.83 9.04
N ARG A 262 -18.10 -15.33 10.26
CA ARG A 262 -18.63 -14.64 11.45
C ARG A 262 -17.93 -13.29 11.65
N LEU A 263 -16.60 -13.26 11.55
CA LEU A 263 -15.81 -12.03 11.63
C LEU A 263 -16.14 -11.03 10.51
N GLY A 264 -16.26 -11.50 9.27
CA GLY A 264 -16.64 -10.66 8.13
C GLY A 264 -18.00 -10.00 8.30
N THR A 265 -18.97 -10.68 8.94
CA THR A 265 -20.29 -10.07 9.26
C THR A 265 -20.24 -9.04 10.39
N ALA A 266 -19.21 -9.07 11.24
CA ALA A 266 -19.02 -8.10 12.32
C ALA A 266 -18.37 -6.79 11.84
N LEU A 267 -17.64 -6.82 10.71
CA LEU A 267 -16.92 -5.66 10.17
C LEU A 267 -17.74 -4.37 10.01
N PRO A 268 -19.00 -4.39 9.52
CA PRO A 268 -19.81 -3.17 9.44
C PRO A 268 -20.00 -2.46 10.78
N LEU A 269 -20.02 -3.22 11.88
CA LEU A 269 -20.20 -2.69 13.25
C LEU A 269 -18.94 -2.00 13.77
N LEU A 270 -17.79 -2.30 13.16
CA LEU A 270 -16.50 -1.71 13.47
C LEU A 270 -16.19 -0.51 12.55
N GLY A 271 -17.10 -0.13 11.65
CA GLY A 271 -16.86 0.88 10.61
C GLY A 271 -16.54 2.31 11.09
N ARG A 272 -16.65 2.58 12.39
CA ARG A 272 -16.19 3.83 13.02
C ARG A 272 -14.69 3.88 13.29
N PHE A 273 -14.02 2.72 13.29
CA PHE A 273 -12.59 2.63 13.54
C PHE A 273 -11.82 2.67 12.21
N PRO A 274 -10.59 3.20 12.18
CA PRO A 274 -9.74 3.21 10.99
C PRO A 274 -9.18 1.79 10.73
N LEU A 275 -10.04 0.90 10.25
CA LEU A 275 -9.71 -0.50 10.02
C LEU A 275 -8.89 -0.70 8.73
N GLN A 276 -7.85 -1.51 8.82
CA GLN A 276 -7.22 -2.17 7.68
C GLN A 276 -7.51 -3.66 7.70
N ILE A 277 -7.64 -4.25 6.52
CA ILE A 277 -7.87 -5.68 6.34
C ILE A 277 -6.66 -6.26 5.60
N ASP A 278 -6.19 -7.40 6.09
CA ASP A 278 -5.22 -8.27 5.43
C ASP A 278 -5.82 -9.67 5.33
N GLN A 279 -6.03 -10.15 4.11
CA GLN A 279 -6.70 -11.41 3.83
C GLN A 279 -5.88 -12.23 2.84
N ARG A 280 -5.76 -13.53 3.12
CA ARG A 280 -5.34 -14.55 2.16
C ARG A 280 -6.38 -15.67 2.15
N VAL A 281 -6.82 -16.07 0.97
CA VAL A 281 -7.77 -17.17 0.78
C VAL A 281 -7.26 -18.04 -0.37
N MET A 282 -7.02 -19.31 -0.07
CA MET A 282 -6.67 -20.34 -1.03
C MET A 282 -7.83 -21.32 -1.09
N ILE A 283 -8.42 -21.50 -2.26
CA ILE A 283 -9.60 -22.35 -2.49
C ILE A 283 -9.27 -23.38 -3.55
N GLN A 284 -9.70 -24.62 -3.32
CA GLN A 284 -9.61 -25.71 -4.26
C GLN A 284 -10.99 -26.35 -4.46
N THR A 285 -11.53 -26.22 -5.68
CA THR A 285 -12.82 -26.78 -6.13
C THR A 285 -12.67 -27.62 -7.40
N GLY A 286 -11.51 -28.27 -7.55
CA GLY A 286 -11.02 -28.87 -8.80
C GLY A 286 -9.82 -28.08 -9.31
N ASP A 287 -10.00 -26.79 -9.56
CA ASP A 287 -8.93 -25.83 -9.85
C ASP A 287 -8.50 -25.07 -8.58
N PHE A 288 -7.26 -24.58 -8.59
CA PHE A 288 -6.68 -23.79 -7.50
C PHE A 288 -6.87 -22.29 -7.74
N ALA A 289 -7.39 -21.60 -6.74
CA ALA A 289 -7.49 -20.14 -6.72
C ALA A 289 -6.84 -19.57 -5.45
N ARG A 290 -5.98 -18.56 -5.62
CA ARG A 290 -5.44 -17.74 -4.52
C ARG A 290 -5.95 -16.31 -4.67
N LEU A 291 -6.53 -15.79 -3.58
CA LEU A 291 -6.99 -14.41 -3.48
C LEU A 291 -6.31 -13.74 -2.29
N GLU A 292 -5.69 -12.61 -2.53
CA GLU A 292 -5.08 -11.77 -1.50
C GLU A 292 -5.70 -10.37 -1.52
N TYR A 293 -5.95 -9.81 -0.35
CA TYR A 293 -6.51 -8.47 -0.20
C TYR A 293 -5.82 -7.74 0.95
N GLN A 294 -5.31 -6.54 0.65
CA GLN A 294 -4.76 -5.62 1.65
C GLN A 294 -5.34 -4.23 1.43
N GLY A 295 -6.08 -3.70 2.41
CA GLY A 295 -6.65 -2.36 2.28
C GLY A 295 -7.84 -2.08 3.20
N SER A 296 -8.75 -1.23 2.73
CA SER A 296 -9.88 -0.75 3.53
C SER A 296 -11.05 -1.73 3.58
N VAL A 297 -11.89 -1.61 4.61
CA VAL A 297 -13.11 -2.42 4.75
C VAL A 297 -14.03 -2.31 3.53
N ARG A 298 -14.11 -1.13 2.90
CA ARG A 298 -14.97 -0.90 1.73
C ARG A 298 -14.54 -1.77 0.53
N GLY A 299 -13.24 -1.88 0.27
CA GLY A 299 -12.73 -2.73 -0.80
C GLY A 299 -12.83 -4.21 -0.45
N PHE A 300 -12.62 -4.59 0.82
CA PHE A 300 -12.83 -5.96 1.28
C PHE A 300 -14.28 -6.42 1.05
N GLN A 301 -15.25 -5.59 1.43
CA GLN A 301 -16.68 -5.91 1.34
C GLN A 301 -17.15 -6.23 -0.09
N SER A 302 -16.55 -5.64 -1.13
CA SER A 302 -16.91 -5.96 -2.52
C SER A 302 -16.54 -7.38 -2.93
N PHE A 303 -15.54 -7.99 -2.29
CA PHE A 303 -15.10 -9.36 -2.59
C PHE A 303 -15.63 -10.39 -1.61
N PHE A 304 -15.96 -9.98 -0.38
CA PHE A 304 -16.40 -10.87 0.69
C PHE A 304 -17.60 -11.74 0.29
N SER A 305 -18.62 -11.19 -0.38
CA SER A 305 -19.79 -11.96 -0.82
C SER A 305 -19.41 -13.08 -1.79
N THR A 306 -18.56 -12.77 -2.78
CA THR A 306 -18.09 -13.71 -3.80
C THR A 306 -17.25 -14.82 -3.18
N ILE A 307 -16.29 -14.46 -2.33
CA ILE A 307 -15.46 -15.44 -1.60
C ILE A 307 -16.33 -16.32 -0.73
N ASN A 308 -17.30 -15.74 -0.02
CA ASN A 308 -18.22 -16.50 0.81
C ASN A 308 -19.06 -17.49 0.00
N THR A 309 -19.51 -17.13 -1.20
CA THR A 309 -20.19 -18.06 -2.12
C THR A 309 -19.28 -19.22 -2.51
N LEU A 310 -18.02 -18.96 -2.86
CA LEU A 310 -17.04 -20.01 -3.21
C LEU A 310 -16.78 -20.94 -2.03
N LEU A 311 -16.61 -20.40 -0.83
CA LEU A 311 -16.41 -21.18 0.40
C LEU A 311 -17.63 -22.04 0.76
N ASN A 312 -18.82 -21.78 0.20
CA ASN A 312 -20.05 -22.56 0.42
C ASN A 312 -20.24 -23.67 -0.63
N ALA A 313 -19.38 -23.77 -1.63
CA ALA A 313 -19.47 -24.83 -2.62
C ALA A 313 -19.26 -26.22 -1.97
N PRO A 314 -19.95 -27.27 -2.45
CA PRO A 314 -19.75 -28.62 -1.96
C PRO A 314 -18.30 -29.08 -2.24
N ASN A 315 -17.71 -29.79 -1.27
CA ASN A 315 -16.34 -30.32 -1.34
C ASN A 315 -15.22 -29.27 -1.52
N VAL A 316 -15.46 -28.02 -1.09
CA VAL A 316 -14.40 -27.01 -1.07
C VAL A 316 -13.31 -27.41 -0.08
N GLN A 317 -12.05 -27.39 -0.50
CA GLN A 317 -10.92 -27.31 0.42
C GLN A 317 -10.43 -25.87 0.42
N ALA A 318 -10.32 -25.27 1.61
CA ALA A 318 -9.89 -23.90 1.73
C ALA A 318 -8.92 -23.73 2.89
N ASP A 319 -7.85 -22.99 2.63
CA ASP A 319 -6.94 -22.45 3.64
C ASP A 319 -7.05 -20.93 3.57
N LEU A 320 -7.28 -20.30 4.71
CA LEU A 320 -7.55 -18.87 4.76
C LEU A 320 -6.97 -18.23 6.00
N TYR A 321 -6.80 -16.93 5.88
CA TYR A 321 -6.36 -16.05 6.94
C TYR A 321 -7.04 -14.71 6.73
N LEU A 322 -7.70 -14.22 7.76
CA LEU A 322 -8.26 -12.87 7.79
C LEU A 322 -7.75 -12.18 9.05
N LYS A 323 -7.04 -11.08 8.86
CA LYS A 323 -6.59 -10.17 9.91
C LYS A 323 -7.23 -8.80 9.74
N ILE A 324 -7.78 -8.30 10.83
CA ILE A 324 -8.27 -6.93 10.99
C ILE A 324 -7.26 -6.18 11.84
N ILE A 325 -6.78 -5.06 11.35
CA ILE A 325 -5.83 -4.19 12.05
C ILE A 325 -6.58 -2.90 12.40
N VAL A 326 -6.53 -2.54 13.68
CA VAL A 326 -7.04 -1.29 14.23
C VAL A 326 -5.85 -0.50 14.76
N GLU A 327 -5.51 0.61 14.11
CA GLU A 327 -4.50 1.55 14.60
C GLU A 327 -5.21 2.75 15.21
N PHE A 328 -4.93 3.05 16.48
CA PHE A 328 -5.52 4.21 17.15
C PHE A 328 -4.62 5.44 16.92
N GLU A 329 -5.20 6.57 16.50
CA GLU A 329 -4.45 7.83 16.35
C GLU A 329 -3.84 8.30 17.67
N VAL A 330 -4.56 8.07 18.77
CA VAL A 330 -4.12 8.28 20.14
C VAL A 330 -4.32 6.98 20.90
N ALA A 331 -3.30 6.54 21.63
CA ALA A 331 -3.37 5.31 22.42
C ALA A 331 -4.59 5.33 23.34
N VAL A 332 -5.40 4.28 23.28
CA VAL A 332 -6.65 4.20 24.05
C VAL A 332 -6.41 3.49 25.38
N PRO A 333 -7.06 3.90 26.48
CA PRO A 333 -6.93 3.18 27.74
C PRO A 333 -7.46 1.74 27.61
N PRO A 334 -6.87 0.74 28.28
CA PRO A 334 -7.35 -0.65 28.24
C PRO A 334 -8.82 -0.83 28.64
N SER A 335 -9.30 0.01 29.57
CA SER A 335 -10.70 0.09 30.01
C SER A 335 -11.53 1.10 29.20
N GLY A 336 -11.00 1.58 28.08
CA GLY A 336 -11.62 2.56 27.20
C GLY A 336 -12.88 2.05 26.52
N SER A 337 -13.72 3.00 26.10
CA SER A 337 -14.97 2.70 25.39
C SER A 337 -14.70 1.94 24.09
N GLU A 338 -13.59 2.22 23.42
CA GLU A 338 -13.16 1.69 22.14
C GLU A 338 -12.99 0.17 22.20
N ILE A 339 -12.27 -0.31 23.23
CA ILE A 339 -12.03 -1.74 23.47
C ILE A 339 -13.34 -2.47 23.77
N SER A 340 -14.17 -1.89 24.64
CA SER A 340 -15.50 -2.43 24.97
C SER A 340 -16.39 -2.54 23.73
N MET A 341 -16.33 -1.53 22.87
CA MET A 341 -17.10 -1.44 21.64
C MET A 341 -16.66 -2.46 20.58
N ILE A 342 -15.35 -2.68 20.43
CA ILE A 342 -14.82 -3.75 19.57
C ILE A 342 -15.26 -5.12 20.10
N ARG A 343 -15.10 -5.37 21.40
CA ARG A 343 -15.54 -6.60 22.06
C ARG A 343 -17.03 -6.86 21.84
N GLN A 344 -17.87 -5.85 22.02
CA GLN A 344 -19.33 -5.96 21.84
C GLN A 344 -19.70 -6.29 20.40
N ALA A 345 -19.02 -5.70 19.41
CA ALA A 345 -19.24 -5.99 18.00
C ALA A 345 -18.90 -7.45 17.66
N LEU A 346 -17.76 -7.95 18.15
CA LEU A 346 -17.34 -9.34 17.94
C LEU A 346 -18.29 -10.35 18.63
N ASN A 347 -18.86 -9.98 19.77
CA ASN A 347 -19.81 -10.83 20.49
C ASN A 347 -21.20 -10.93 19.84
N ARG A 348 -21.54 -10.10 18.84
CA ARG A 348 -22.81 -10.25 18.12
C ARG A 348 -22.87 -11.51 17.26
N ASN A 349 -21.73 -11.94 16.74
CA ASN A 349 -21.59 -13.19 16.01
C ASN A 349 -20.22 -13.80 16.37
N PRO A 350 -20.12 -14.48 17.53
CA PRO A 350 -18.84 -14.85 18.09
C PRO A 350 -18.14 -15.90 17.23
N VAL A 351 -16.88 -15.64 16.90
CA VAL A 351 -15.96 -16.65 16.38
C VAL A 351 -15.62 -17.67 17.46
N GLU A 352 -15.29 -18.88 17.07
CA GLU A 352 -14.86 -19.95 17.99
C GLU A 352 -13.44 -19.71 18.45
N ARG A 353 -12.55 -19.37 17.51
CA ARG A 353 -11.14 -19.07 17.80
C ARG A 353 -10.73 -17.74 17.18
N LEU A 354 -10.24 -16.85 18.04
CA LEU A 354 -9.74 -15.53 17.72
C LEU A 354 -8.31 -15.42 18.24
N SER A 355 -7.38 -15.05 17.36
CA SER A 355 -6.07 -14.59 17.76
C SER A 355 -6.08 -13.07 17.87
N LEU A 356 -5.57 -12.54 18.98
CA LEU A 356 -5.45 -11.11 19.24
C LEU A 356 -3.99 -10.78 19.53
N SER A 357 -3.47 -9.79 18.82
CA SER A 357 -2.21 -9.13 19.17
C SER A 357 -2.48 -7.66 19.50
N ALA A 358 -1.97 -7.17 20.61
CA ALA A 358 -2.10 -5.78 21.03
C ALA A 358 -0.73 -5.16 21.21
N LYS A 359 -0.52 -3.98 20.61
CA LYS A 359 0.65 -3.15 20.90
C LYS A 359 0.30 -2.17 22.01
N VAL A 360 1.10 -2.14 23.06
CA VAL A 360 0.82 -1.38 24.29
C VAL A 360 1.92 -0.38 24.64
N SER A 361 1.58 0.60 25.47
CA SER A 361 2.48 1.61 26.03
C SER A 361 2.26 1.77 27.54
N TYR A 362 3.33 2.14 28.25
CA TYR A 362 3.40 2.20 29.72
C TYR A 362 3.56 3.60 30.28
#